data_AF-A0A482A415-F1
#
_entry.id   AF-A0A482A415-F1
#
_cell.length_a   1.000
_cell.length_b   1.000
_cell.length_c   1.000
_cell.angle_alpha   90.00
_cell.angle_beta   90.00
_cell.angle_gamma   90.00
#
_symmetry.space_group_name_H-M   'P 1'
#
loop_
_entity.id
_entity.type
_entity.pdbx_description
1 polymer ?
#
loop_
_entity_poly.entity_id
_entity_poly.type
_entity_poly.pdbx_seq_one_letter_code
_entity_poly.pdbx_strand_id
1 'polypeptide(L)'
;ALELSVFCDADVGLTVFSTKGKLYEYASDSCMEKIVERYERYSYAGRELVATDSSSPRNWTLGHAKLKARLEVLQRNQRHYMGEDLNSLSMKDLQNLEHQLDSALKHIRSRENQLMHECISQLQKKGKALQEQNNQLSKKAKKEKEP
;
A
#
# COMPACT_ATOMS: atom_id res chain seq x y z
N ALA A 1 -7.07 -31.78 38.80
CA ALA A 1 -7.24 -31.88 37.33
C ALA A 1 -7.50 -33.34 36.93
N LEU A 2 -6.62 -34.28 37.32
CA LEU A 2 -6.79 -35.71 37.03
C LEU A 2 -8.13 -36.29 37.55
N GLU A 3 -8.45 -36.14 38.83
CA GLU A 3 -9.71 -36.66 39.39
C GLU A 3 -10.93 -36.10 38.65
N LEU A 4 -10.89 -34.82 38.29
CA LEU A 4 -11.98 -34.13 37.61
C LEU A 4 -12.16 -34.63 36.17
N SER A 5 -11.06 -34.95 35.49
CA SER A 5 -11.11 -35.58 34.16
C SER A 5 -11.71 -36.99 34.22
N VAL A 6 -11.29 -37.80 35.20
CA VAL A 6 -11.75 -39.19 35.35
C VAL A 6 -13.22 -39.28 35.78
N PHE A 7 -13.66 -38.46 36.74
CA PHE A 7 -15.05 -38.53 37.23
C PHE A 7 -16.07 -37.96 36.25
N CYS A 8 -15.68 -36.97 35.44
CA CYS A 8 -16.59 -36.27 34.54
C CYS A 8 -16.42 -36.63 33.07
N ASP A 9 -15.52 -37.56 32.74
CA ASP A 9 -15.13 -37.90 31.35
C ASP A 9 -14.84 -36.62 30.53
N ALA A 10 -13.95 -35.79 31.07
CA ALA A 10 -13.68 -34.45 30.55
C ALA A 10 -12.20 -34.29 30.16
N ASP A 11 -11.96 -33.69 28.99
CA ASP A 11 -10.63 -33.22 28.59
C ASP A 11 -10.29 -31.93 29.37
N VAL A 12 -9.31 -32.00 30.28
CA VAL A 12 -8.87 -30.91 31.15
C VAL A 12 -7.40 -30.57 30.86
N GLY A 13 -7.16 -29.34 30.42
CA GLY A 13 -5.84 -28.74 30.31
C GLY A 13 -5.59 -27.72 31.43
N LEU A 14 -4.37 -27.67 31.97
CA LEU A 14 -3.94 -26.71 32.97
C LEU A 14 -2.61 -26.10 32.54
N THR A 15 -2.55 -24.77 32.46
CA THR A 15 -1.36 -23.99 32.15
C THR A 15 -1.05 -23.06 33.32
N VAL A 16 0.16 -23.14 33.88
CA VAL A 16 0.60 -22.30 35.00
C VAL A 16 1.91 -21.60 34.65
N PHE A 17 1.92 -20.28 34.77
CA PHE A 17 3.14 -19.48 34.63
C PHE A 17 3.64 -19.06 36.02
N SER A 18 4.88 -19.42 36.33
CA SER A 18 5.57 -18.92 37.52
C SER A 18 5.82 -17.42 37.39
N THR A 19 5.96 -16.72 38.52
CA THR A 19 6.45 -15.35 38.58
C THR A 19 7.82 -15.15 37.92
N LYS A 20 8.60 -16.22 37.72
CA LYS A 20 9.87 -16.23 36.97
C LYS A 20 9.71 -16.52 35.46
N GLY A 21 8.49 -16.56 34.94
CA GLY A 21 8.20 -16.80 33.52
C GLY A 21 8.31 -18.27 33.08
N LYS A 22 8.49 -19.22 33.99
CA LYS A 22 8.50 -20.65 33.66
C LYS A 22 7.08 -21.17 33.44
N LEU A 23 6.90 -21.90 32.35
CA LEU A 23 5.66 -22.55 31.97
C LEU A 23 5.60 -23.98 32.51
N TYR A 24 4.49 -24.32 33.16
CA TYR A 24 4.15 -25.66 33.60
C TYR A 24 2.80 -26.04 33.03
N GLU A 25 2.71 -27.21 32.42
CA GLU A 25 1.51 -27.66 31.74
C GLU A 25 1.12 -29.07 32.18
N TYR A 26 -0.18 -29.32 32.18
CA TYR A 26 -0.79 -30.61 32.41
C TYR A 26 -1.96 -30.77 31.46
N ALA A 27 -2.09 -31.95 30.85
CA ALA A 27 -3.25 -32.36 30.07
C ALA A 27 -3.71 -33.74 30.53
N SER A 28 -5.02 -33.94 30.62
CA SER A 28 -5.61 -35.25 30.90
C SER A 28 -5.81 -36.03 29.61
N ASP A 29 -5.18 -37.19 29.47
CA ASP A 29 -5.26 -38.21 28.39
C ASP A 29 -5.05 -37.75 26.92
N SER A 30 -5.43 -36.53 26.56
CA SER A 30 -5.08 -35.83 25.33
C SER A 30 -3.85 -34.93 25.53
N CYS A 31 -3.17 -34.57 24.44
CA CYS A 31 -2.06 -33.60 24.51
C CYS A 31 -2.60 -32.16 24.54
N MET A 32 -1.84 -31.24 25.15
CA MET A 32 -2.24 -29.84 25.33
C MET A 32 -2.68 -29.19 24.01
N GLU A 33 -2.01 -29.50 22.90
CA GLU A 33 -2.33 -28.97 21.57
C GLU A 33 -3.75 -29.30 21.14
N LYS A 34 -4.22 -30.53 21.40
CA LYS A 34 -5.57 -30.97 21.04
C LYS A 34 -6.64 -30.29 21.89
N ILE A 35 -6.37 -30.10 23.18
CA ILE A 35 -7.29 -29.42 24.11
C ILE A 35 -7.41 -27.94 23.70
N VAL A 36 -6.29 -27.28 23.41
CA VAL A 36 -6.25 -25.88 22.94
C VAL A 36 -6.96 -25.73 21.61
N GLU A 37 -6.69 -26.60 20.63
CA GLU A 37 -7.35 -26.56 19.32
C GLU A 37 -8.87 -26.72 19.45
N ARG A 38 -9.33 -27.65 20.29
CA ARG A 38 -10.76 -27.84 20.53
C ARG A 38 -11.37 -26.60 21.19
N TYR A 39 -10.73 -26.04 22.21
CA TYR A 39 -11.17 -24.80 22.86
C TYR A 39 -11.30 -23.64 21.86
N GLU A 40 -10.30 -23.45 21.00
CA GLU A 40 -10.32 -22.40 19.98
C GLU A 40 -11.51 -22.58 19.04
N ARG A 41 -11.73 -23.78 18.48
CA ARG A 41 -12.86 -24.06 17.58
C ARG A 41 -14.22 -23.69 18.21
N TYR A 42 -14.46 -24.04 19.47
CA TYR A 42 -15.71 -23.69 20.16
C TYR A 42 -15.80 -22.21 20.56
N SER A 43 -14.67 -21.59 20.96
CA SER A 43 -14.59 -20.16 21.29
C SER A 43 -14.79 -19.24 20.08
N TYR A 44 -14.42 -19.71 18.88
CA TYR A 44 -14.67 -19.00 17.63
C TYR A 44 -16.09 -19.22 17.10
N ALA A 45 -16.63 -20.44 17.18
CA ALA A 45 -18.01 -20.74 16.78
C ALA A 45 -19.05 -19.94 17.61
N GLY A 46 -18.79 -19.71 18.90
CA GLY A 46 -19.65 -18.87 19.75
C GLY A 46 -19.58 -17.37 19.44
N ARG A 47 -18.52 -16.89 18.76
CA ARG A 47 -18.33 -15.48 18.39
C ARG A 47 -18.94 -15.12 17.05
N GLU A 48 -19.20 -16.09 16.18
CA GLU A 48 -19.80 -15.86 14.87
C GLU A 48 -21.25 -15.36 14.96
N LEU A 49 -21.96 -15.67 16.05
CA LEU A 49 -23.31 -15.17 16.32
C LEU A 49 -23.36 -13.71 16.79
N VAL A 50 -22.23 -13.12 17.18
CA VAL A 50 -22.15 -11.74 17.72
C VAL A 50 -21.37 -10.79 16.79
N ALA A 51 -20.80 -11.30 15.70
CA ALA A 51 -19.88 -10.58 14.82
C ALA A 51 -20.56 -9.67 13.76
N THR A 52 -21.72 -9.10 14.08
CA THR A 52 -22.33 -8.01 13.31
C THR A 52 -21.88 -6.63 13.80
N ASP A 53 -20.73 -6.54 14.47
CA ASP A 53 -20.13 -5.25 14.85
C ASP A 53 -18.72 -5.11 14.25
N SER A 54 -18.63 -4.25 13.23
CA SER A 54 -17.42 -3.95 12.46
C SER A 54 -16.29 -3.26 13.26
N SER A 55 -16.48 -3.03 14.55
CA SER A 55 -15.67 -2.16 15.41
C SER A 55 -14.79 -2.89 16.44
N SER A 56 -14.61 -4.21 16.33
CA SER A 56 -13.72 -4.91 17.28
C SER A 56 -12.25 -4.50 17.10
N PRO A 57 -11.45 -4.32 18.18
CA PRO A 57 -10.02 -4.01 18.10
C PRO A 57 -9.21 -4.98 17.23
N ARG A 58 -9.68 -6.23 17.09
CA ARG A 58 -9.07 -7.27 16.25
C ARG A 58 -9.26 -7.03 14.75
N ASN A 59 -10.35 -6.37 14.36
CA ASN A 59 -10.59 -5.97 12.97
C ASN A 59 -9.65 -4.81 12.57
N TRP A 60 -9.40 -3.88 13.50
CA TRP A 60 -8.42 -2.81 13.31
C TRP A 60 -6.99 -3.33 13.21
N THR A 61 -6.58 -4.27 14.07
CA THR A 61 -5.23 -4.85 13.98
C THR A 61 -5.01 -5.63 12.69
N LEU A 62 -6.01 -6.38 12.22
CA LEU A 62 -5.96 -7.08 10.93
C LEU A 62 -5.90 -6.11 9.75
N GLY A 63 -6.74 -5.06 9.76
CA GLY A 63 -6.74 -4.02 8.73
C GLY A 63 -5.41 -3.28 8.66
N HIS A 64 -4.85 -2.93 9.82
CA HIS A 64 -3.54 -2.30 9.94
C HIS A 64 -2.42 -3.21 9.43
N ALA A 65 -2.41 -4.50 9.78
CA ALA A 65 -1.42 -5.45 9.28
C ALA A 65 -1.47 -5.58 7.75
N LYS A 66 -2.67 -5.64 7.17
CA LYS A 66 -2.85 -5.69 5.71
C LYS A 66 -2.36 -4.41 5.03
N LEU A 67 -2.62 -3.24 5.61
CA LEU A 67 -2.14 -1.96 5.09
C LEU A 67 -0.62 -1.88 5.17
N LYS A 68 -0.03 -2.29 6.30
CA LYS A 68 1.42 -2.32 6.49
C LYS A 68 2.10 -3.22 5.46
N ALA A 69 1.58 -4.42 5.22
CA ALA A 69 2.11 -5.32 4.19
C ALA A 69 2.07 -4.69 2.78
N ARG A 70 0.98 -3.97 2.44
CA ARG A 70 0.89 -3.23 1.16
C ARG A 70 1.92 -2.11 1.07
N LEU A 71 2.12 -1.36 2.15
CA LEU A 71 3.12 -0.29 2.22
C LEU A 71 4.53 -0.84 2.02
N GLU A 72 4.87 -1.96 2.66
CA GLU A 72 6.18 -2.62 2.49
C GLU A 72 6.41 -3.08 1.04
N VAL A 73 5.38 -3.61 0.37
CA VAL A 73 5.45 -3.97 -1.04
C VAL A 73 5.67 -2.73 -1.91
N LEU A 74 4.93 -1.64 -1.68
CA LEU A 74 5.08 -0.40 -2.45
C LEU A 74 6.47 0.22 -2.26
N GLN A 75 6.98 0.27 -1.04
CA GLN A 75 8.33 0.76 -0.74
C GLN A 75 9.41 -0.10 -1.39
N ARG A 76 9.25 -1.43 -1.39
CA ARG A 76 10.16 -2.33 -2.10
C ARG A 76 10.15 -2.06 -3.60
N ASN A 77 8.96 -1.94 -4.21
CA ASN A 77 8.84 -1.63 -5.63
C ASN A 77 9.45 -0.27 -5.97
N GLN A 78 9.26 0.75 -5.13
CA GLN A 78 9.89 2.06 -5.31
C GLN A 78 11.40 1.95 -5.37
N ARG A 79 12.02 1.21 -4.44
CA ARG A 79 13.47 0.96 -4.46
C ARG A 79 13.92 0.27 -5.74
N HIS A 80 13.19 -0.74 -6.20
CA HIS A 80 13.47 -1.39 -7.49
C HIS A 80 13.41 -0.39 -8.66
N TYR A 81 12.41 0.49 -8.72
CA TYR A 81 12.32 1.52 -9.76
C TYR A 81 13.47 2.54 -9.70
N MET A 82 14.06 2.74 -8.52
CA MET A 82 15.26 3.57 -8.31
C MET A 82 16.57 2.82 -8.59
N GLY A 83 16.51 1.54 -8.99
CA GLY A 83 17.69 0.71 -9.25
C GLY A 83 18.32 0.11 -7.99
N GLU A 84 17.62 0.13 -6.86
CA GLU A 84 18.08 -0.41 -5.58
C GLU A 84 17.51 -1.82 -5.33
N ASP A 85 18.15 -2.61 -4.45
CA ASP A 85 17.71 -3.95 -4.00
C ASP A 85 17.40 -4.99 -5.11
N LEU A 86 18.00 -4.84 -6.28
CA LEU A 86 17.74 -5.66 -7.47
C LEU A 86 18.22 -7.12 -7.37
N ASN A 87 19.14 -7.42 -6.44
CA ASN A 87 19.73 -8.75 -6.28
C ASN A 87 18.71 -9.86 -5.98
N SER A 88 17.54 -9.49 -5.47
CA SER A 88 16.46 -10.43 -5.14
C SER A 88 15.54 -10.77 -6.32
N LEU A 89 15.67 -10.06 -7.44
CA LEU A 89 14.83 -10.21 -8.62
C LEU A 89 15.36 -11.28 -9.57
N SER A 90 14.46 -12.03 -10.19
CA SER A 90 14.84 -12.94 -11.27
C SER A 90 15.17 -12.17 -12.55
N MET A 91 15.86 -12.80 -13.49
CA MET A 91 16.13 -12.18 -14.81
C MET A 91 14.85 -11.74 -15.52
N LYS A 92 13.78 -12.52 -15.40
CA LYS A 92 12.48 -12.19 -15.98
C LYS A 92 11.87 -10.95 -15.32
N ASP A 93 11.99 -10.83 -14.00
CA ASP A 93 11.48 -9.68 -13.26
C ASP A 93 12.27 -8.41 -13.61
N LEU A 94 13.59 -8.51 -13.77
CA LEU A 94 14.45 -7.41 -14.22
C LEU A 94 14.09 -6.92 -15.62
N GLN A 95 13.89 -7.84 -16.58
CA GLN A 95 13.44 -7.47 -17.93
C GLN A 95 12.08 -6.78 -17.92
N ASN A 96 11.15 -7.26 -17.09
CA ASN A 96 9.84 -6.65 -16.94
C ASN A 96 9.92 -5.26 -16.30
N LEU A 97 10.80 -5.08 -15.31
CA LEU A 97 11.07 -3.80 -14.67
C LEU A 97 11.66 -2.79 -15.66
N GLU A 98 12.67 -3.20 -16.43
CA GLU A 98 13.29 -2.40 -17.48
C GLU A 98 12.26 -1.94 -18.52
N HIS A 99 11.44 -2.88 -19.02
CA HIS A 99 10.40 -2.58 -19.99
C HIS A 99 9.38 -1.55 -19.47
N GLN A 100 8.95 -1.70 -18.20
CA GLN A 100 8.03 -0.76 -17.57
C GLN A 100 8.64 0.63 -17.44
N LEU A 101 9.90 0.73 -17.02
CA LEU A 101 10.61 2.01 -16.89
C LEU A 101 10.81 2.69 -18.26
N ASP A 102 11.23 1.95 -19.27
CA ASP A 102 11.41 2.48 -20.63
C ASP A 102 10.08 2.98 -21.22
N SER A 103 9.00 2.21 -21.07
CA SER A 103 7.66 2.63 -21.51
C SER A 103 7.19 3.89 -20.78
N ALA A 104 7.34 3.94 -19.45
CA ALA A 104 6.96 5.11 -18.66
C ALA A 104 7.76 6.36 -19.05
N LEU A 105 9.08 6.23 -19.25
CA LEU A 105 9.94 7.32 -19.70
C LEU A 105 9.56 7.83 -21.08
N LYS A 106 9.23 6.93 -22.02
CA LYS A 106 8.73 7.33 -23.35
C LYS A 106 7.44 8.15 -23.25
N HIS A 107 6.50 7.72 -22.41
CA HIS A 107 5.25 8.45 -22.19
C HIS A 107 5.48 9.84 -21.56
N ILE A 108 6.34 9.93 -20.54
CA ILE A 108 6.68 11.21 -19.89
C ILE A 108 7.30 12.17 -20.91
N ARG A 109 8.33 11.73 -21.64
CA ARG A 109 9.01 12.55 -22.65
C ARG A 109 8.04 13.01 -23.76
N SER A 110 7.17 12.11 -24.22
CA SER A 110 6.16 12.46 -25.21
C SER A 110 5.23 13.56 -24.71
N ARG A 111 4.77 13.45 -23.45
CA ARG A 111 3.90 14.46 -22.83
C ARG A 111 4.62 15.79 -22.64
N GLU A 112 5.85 15.79 -22.15
CA GLU A 112 6.66 17.00 -21.98
C GLU A 112 6.88 17.71 -23.32
N ASN A 113 7.24 16.97 -24.37
CA ASN A 113 7.41 17.52 -25.71
C ASN A 113 6.11 18.11 -26.25
N GLN A 114 4.97 17.43 -26.04
CA GLN A 114 3.66 17.94 -26.45
C GLN A 114 3.35 19.28 -25.76
N LEU A 115 3.53 19.37 -24.44
CA LEU A 115 3.30 20.58 -23.67
C LEU A 115 4.25 21.71 -24.09
N MET A 116 5.51 21.40 -24.37
CA MET A 116 6.49 22.37 -24.86
C MET A 116 6.09 22.93 -26.23
N HIS A 117 5.66 22.08 -27.17
CA HIS A 117 5.16 22.53 -28.46
C HIS A 117 3.92 23.42 -28.35
N GLU A 118 2.99 23.06 -27.44
CA GLU A 118 1.81 23.86 -27.18
C GLU A 118 2.18 25.25 -26.64
N CYS A 119 3.08 25.31 -25.66
CA CYS A 119 3.60 26.56 -25.09
C CYS A 119 4.26 27.45 -26.16
N ILE A 120 5.13 26.87 -27.00
CA ILE A 120 5.77 27.58 -28.12
C ILE A 120 4.70 28.16 -29.06
N SER A 121 3.69 27.37 -29.44
CA SER A 121 2.62 27.83 -30.32
C SER A 121 1.83 28.99 -29.72
N GLN A 122 1.49 28.90 -28.43
CA GLN A 122 0.80 29.97 -27.71
C GLN A 122 1.63 31.26 -27.66
N LEU A 123 2.91 31.16 -27.33
CA LEU A 123 3.82 32.31 -27.30
C LEU A 123 4.01 32.95 -28.69
N GLN A 124 4.15 32.14 -29.74
CA GLN A 124 4.24 32.65 -31.11
C GLN A 124 2.97 33.40 -31.54
N LYS A 125 1.77 32.87 -31.20
CA LYS A 125 0.49 33.56 -31.47
C LYS A 125 0.41 34.90 -30.72
N LYS A 126 0.80 34.91 -29.44
CA LYS A 126 0.84 36.13 -28.62
C LYS A 126 1.82 37.17 -29.18
N GLY A 127 3.01 36.73 -29.61
CA GLY A 127 4.02 37.57 -30.24
C GLY A 127 3.49 38.25 -31.51
N LYS A 128 2.83 37.48 -32.39
CA LYS A 128 2.20 38.03 -33.61
C LYS A 128 1.10 39.04 -33.29
N ALA A 129 0.25 38.75 -32.32
CA ALA A 129 -0.83 39.67 -31.92
C ALA A 129 -0.28 40.99 -31.36
N LEU A 130 0.75 40.94 -30.52
CA LEU A 130 1.42 42.13 -29.98
C LEU A 130 2.13 42.94 -31.08
N GLN A 131 2.78 42.26 -32.03
CA GLN A 131 3.42 42.93 -33.16
C GLN A 131 2.40 43.69 -34.02
N GLU A 132 1.23 43.08 -34.28
CA GLU A 132 0.15 43.74 -35.02
C GLU A 132 -0.40 44.95 -34.27
N GLN A 133 -0.65 44.82 -32.96
CA GLN A 133 -1.07 45.96 -32.12
C GLN A 133 -0.04 47.09 -32.14
N ASN A 134 1.24 46.78 -32.02
CA ASN A 134 2.30 47.78 -32.03
C ASN A 134 2.39 48.50 -33.40
N ASN A 135 2.24 47.76 -34.50
CA ASN A 135 2.18 48.34 -35.84
C ASN A 135 1.01 49.32 -35.99
N GLN A 136 -0.17 48.96 -35.46
CA GLN A 136 -1.35 49.84 -35.49
C GLN A 136 -1.14 51.11 -34.67
N LEU A 137 -0.59 50.98 -33.46
CA LEU A 137 -0.28 52.12 -32.60
C LEU A 137 0.78 53.04 -33.24
N SER A 138 1.84 52.48 -33.83
CA SER A 138 2.85 53.25 -34.55
C SER A 138 2.26 54.04 -35.72
N LYS A 139 1.33 53.43 -36.49
CA LYS A 139 0.62 54.14 -37.57
C LYS A 139 -0.24 55.29 -37.03
N LYS A 140 -0.96 55.10 -35.91
CA LYS A 140 -1.77 56.16 -35.29
C LYS A 140 -0.89 57.31 -34.77
N ALA A 141 0.19 56.99 -34.06
CA ALA A 141 1.12 57.98 -33.54
C ALA A 141 1.81 58.81 -34.64
N LYS A 142 2.02 58.24 -35.83
CA LYS A 142 2.51 58.99 -37.00
C LYS A 142 1.47 59.96 -37.54
N LYS A 143 0.20 59.55 -37.61
CA LYS A 143 -0.91 60.41 -38.08
C LYS A 143 -1.20 61.58 -37.14
N GLU A 144 -1.05 61.40 -35.82
CA GLU A 144 -1.19 62.49 -34.85
C GLU A 144 -0.03 63.51 -34.87
N LYS A 145 1.08 63.19 -35.54
CA LYS A 145 2.26 64.06 -35.67
C LYS A 145 2.31 64.82 -37.01
N GLU A 146 1.39 64.55 -37.93
CA GLU A 146 1.21 65.38 -39.13
C GLU A 146 0.32 66.59 -38.78
N PRO A 147 0.77 67.83 -39.06
CA PRO A 147 0.08 69.07 -38.68
C PRO A 147 -1.24 69.31 -39.40
#